data_AF-A0A0L0SCL6-F1
#
_entry.id   AF-A0A0L0SCL6-F1
#
_cell.length_a   1.000
_cell.length_b   1.000
_cell.length_c   1.000
_cell.angle_alpha   90.00
_cell.angle_beta   90.00
_cell.angle_gamma   90.00
#
_symmetry.space_group_name_H-M   'P 1'
#
loop_
_entity.id
_entity.type
_entity.pdbx_description
1 polymer ?
#
loop_
_entity_poly.entity_id
_entity_poly.type
_entity_poly.pdbx_seq_one_letter_code
_entity_poly.pdbx_strand_id
1 'polypeptide(L)'
;MRENADGEMQVRGHVKLLEDGRVYAMNQRSVLVKSTDDAAEVLAVGLAHRAAGASSLNDQSSRSHGVLELEIVNDDLIRARDEVAEAEASAIPLGKAAIDRNIGFWTTSGFVRMDGRTMVLTCDDDASVDVSDWMDRLRQEAAEIKAAEAASQEANRAHEVARQRERDVIAEADGAIGGKVLLVDLAGADKDDRDLAKAGTTREEKAESI
;
A
#
# COMPACT_ATOMS: atom_id res chain seq x y z
N MET A 1 5.02 -0.77 8.88
CA MET A 1 4.56 -2.16 8.69
C MET A 1 3.13 -2.26 9.19
N ARG A 2 2.27 -3.00 8.49
CA ARG A 2 0.91 -3.31 8.92
C ARG A 2 0.58 -4.74 8.49
N GLU A 3 0.02 -5.51 9.40
CA GLU A 3 -0.50 -6.85 9.12
C GLU A 3 -1.86 -6.72 8.43
N ASN A 4 -2.06 -7.42 7.31
CA ASN A 4 -3.36 -7.49 6.63
C ASN A 4 -4.27 -8.57 7.27
N ALA A 5 -5.50 -8.71 6.78
CA ALA A 5 -6.48 -9.66 7.31
C ALA A 5 -6.04 -11.13 7.16
N ASP A 6 -5.06 -11.39 6.29
CA ASP A 6 -4.51 -12.72 5.99
C ASP A 6 -3.22 -13.00 6.79
N GLY A 7 -2.81 -12.10 7.68
CA GLY A 7 -1.61 -12.24 8.52
C GLY A 7 -0.29 -11.85 7.83
N GLU A 8 -0.35 -11.28 6.61
CA GLU A 8 0.83 -10.84 5.89
C GLU A 8 1.26 -9.43 6.32
N MET A 9 2.55 -9.29 6.65
CA MET A 9 3.17 -8.03 7.01
C MET A 9 3.51 -7.20 5.77
N GLN A 10 2.83 -6.06 5.59
CA GLN A 10 3.09 -5.13 4.49
C GLN A 10 3.85 -3.88 4.97
N VAL A 11 4.97 -3.56 4.31
CA VAL A 11 5.64 -2.27 4.44
C VAL A 11 5.01 -1.34 3.42
N ARG A 12 4.25 -0.32 3.83
CA ARG A 12 3.69 0.65 2.87
C ARG A 12 4.82 1.39 2.17
N GLY A 13 4.84 1.35 0.85
CA GLY A 13 5.73 2.16 0.03
C GLY A 13 4.97 3.22 -0.76
N HIS A 14 5.66 3.86 -1.70
CA HIS A 14 5.12 4.98 -2.46
C HIS A 14 4.09 4.51 -3.49
N VAL A 15 2.94 5.18 -3.49
CA VAL A 15 1.91 5.04 -4.52
C VAL A 15 2.25 5.99 -5.67
N LYS A 16 2.26 5.49 -6.90
CA LYS A 16 2.49 6.26 -8.12
C LYS A 16 1.23 6.24 -8.99
N LEU A 17 0.66 7.42 -9.25
CA LEU A 17 -0.38 7.59 -10.26
C LEU A 17 0.28 7.73 -11.65
N LEU A 18 -0.16 6.93 -12.61
CA LEU A 18 0.28 7.00 -14.01
C LEU A 18 -0.61 7.96 -14.81
N GLU A 19 -0.12 8.43 -15.96
CA GLU A 19 -0.82 9.40 -16.82
C GLU A 19 -2.16 8.88 -17.37
N ASP A 20 -2.31 7.56 -17.47
CA ASP A 20 -3.52 6.87 -17.92
C ASP A 20 -4.54 6.60 -16.79
N GLY A 21 -4.27 7.06 -15.57
CA GLY A 21 -5.13 6.89 -14.41
C GLY A 21 -4.90 5.59 -13.62
N ARG A 22 -3.99 4.71 -14.05
CA ARG A 22 -3.59 3.53 -13.27
C ARG A 22 -2.79 3.91 -12.02
N VAL A 23 -2.90 3.10 -10.97
CA VAL A 23 -2.26 3.34 -9.68
C VAL A 23 -1.31 2.21 -9.35
N TYR A 24 -0.01 2.49 -9.30
CA TYR A 24 1.01 1.52 -8.94
C TYR A 24 1.41 1.69 -7.47
N ALA A 25 1.10 0.73 -6.61
CA ALA A 25 1.47 0.74 -5.20
C ALA A 25 2.69 -0.15 -4.96
N MET A 26 3.91 0.40 -5.04
CA MET A 26 5.12 -0.36 -4.68
C MET A 26 5.37 -0.23 -3.18
N ASN A 27 5.38 -1.36 -2.49
CA ASN A 27 5.73 -1.43 -1.08
C ASN A 27 7.25 -1.43 -0.84
N GLN A 28 7.99 -2.06 -1.75
CA GLN A 28 9.45 -2.17 -1.74
C GLN A 28 9.97 -2.17 -3.19
N ARG A 29 11.21 -1.72 -3.39
CA ARG A 29 11.86 -1.76 -4.71
C ARG A 29 12.61 -3.08 -4.85
N SER A 30 12.22 -3.89 -5.83
CA SER A 30 12.97 -5.08 -6.24
C SER A 30 13.83 -4.75 -7.47
N VAL A 31 15.00 -5.36 -7.56
CA VAL A 31 15.92 -5.21 -8.70
C VAL A 31 16.35 -6.59 -9.15
N LEU A 32 16.19 -6.88 -10.44
CA LEU A 32 16.69 -8.13 -11.04
C LEU A 32 18.22 -8.07 -11.10
N VAL A 33 18.86 -9.08 -10.51
CA VAL A 33 20.31 -9.26 -10.53
C VAL A 33 20.64 -10.54 -11.27
N LYS A 34 21.56 -10.49 -12.22
CA LYS A 34 21.99 -11.64 -13.04
C LYS A 34 23.41 -12.09 -12.74
N SER A 35 24.16 -11.26 -12.01
CA SER A 35 25.53 -11.52 -11.62
C SER A 35 25.79 -11.11 -10.16
N THR A 36 26.91 -11.58 -9.61
CA THR A 36 27.40 -11.13 -8.30
C THR A 36 27.74 -9.65 -8.28
N ASP A 37 28.18 -9.10 -9.42
CA ASP A 37 28.54 -7.69 -9.54
C ASP A 37 27.28 -6.81 -9.52
N ASP A 38 26.18 -7.24 -10.17
CA ASP A 38 24.89 -6.56 -10.10
C ASP A 38 24.38 -6.50 -8.64
N ALA A 39 24.51 -7.63 -7.92
CA ALA A 39 24.11 -7.71 -6.52
C ALA A 39 24.96 -6.79 -5.63
N ALA A 40 26.27 -6.72 -5.87
CA ALA A 40 27.17 -5.82 -5.15
C ALA A 40 26.84 -4.34 -5.41
N GLU A 41 26.49 -3.99 -6.66
CA GLU A 41 26.08 -2.62 -7.03
C GLU A 41 24.77 -2.22 -6.33
N VAL A 42 23.75 -3.09 -6.37
CA VAL A 42 22.46 -2.85 -5.69
C VAL A 42 22.67 -2.67 -4.18
N LEU A 43 23.51 -3.51 -3.58
CA LEU A 43 23.84 -3.41 -2.16
C LEU A 43 24.56 -2.10 -1.84
N ALA A 44 25.52 -1.68 -2.67
CA ALA A 44 26.25 -0.41 -2.49
C ALA A 44 25.31 0.79 -2.53
N VAL A 45 24.33 0.81 -3.45
CA VAL A 45 23.29 1.84 -3.51
C VAL A 45 22.45 1.86 -2.23
N GLY A 46 22.02 0.69 -1.75
CA GLY A 46 21.28 0.58 -0.48
C GLY A 46 22.06 1.09 0.73
N LEU A 47 23.35 0.76 0.82
CA LEU A 47 24.25 1.23 1.87
C LEU A 47 24.49 2.75 1.79
N ALA A 48 24.64 3.31 0.60
CA ALA A 48 24.79 4.75 0.40
C ALA A 48 23.55 5.54 0.86
N HIS A 49 22.35 5.02 0.62
CA HIS A 49 21.11 5.63 1.11
C HIS A 49 20.99 5.60 2.64
N ARG A 50 21.54 4.58 3.33
CA ARG A 50 21.64 4.58 4.80
C ARG A 50 22.60 5.67 5.30
N ALA A 51 23.70 5.90 4.61
CA ALA A 51 24.71 6.90 5.00
C ALA A 51 24.22 8.35 4.82
N ALA A 52 23.38 8.64 3.81
CA ALA A 52 22.88 9.99 3.52
C ALA A 52 21.83 10.53 4.53
N GLY A 53 21.28 9.67 5.41
CA GLY A 53 20.35 10.07 6.47
C GLY A 53 21.02 10.69 7.71
N ALA A 54 22.36 10.77 7.75
CA ALA A 54 23.11 11.37 8.85
C ALA A 54 23.02 12.90 8.80
N SER A 55 22.10 13.48 9.56
CA SER A 55 22.19 14.91 9.91
C SER A 55 23.42 15.13 10.78
N SER A 56 24.06 16.29 10.64
CA SER A 56 25.38 16.66 11.18
C SER A 56 25.57 16.60 12.70
N LEU A 57 24.62 16.02 13.45
CA LEU A 57 24.67 15.89 14.90
C LEU A 57 24.53 14.45 15.42
N ASN A 58 24.23 13.44 14.59
CA ASN A 58 24.04 12.07 15.06
C ASN A 58 24.60 11.05 14.08
N ASP A 59 25.65 10.35 14.52
CA ASP A 59 26.27 9.19 13.85
C ASP A 59 25.39 7.92 14.04
N GLN A 60 24.11 8.01 13.69
CA GLN A 60 23.12 6.95 13.98
C GLN A 60 22.88 5.99 12.81
N SER A 61 23.94 5.27 12.42
CA SER A 61 23.77 3.95 11.79
C SER A 61 23.22 2.90 12.80
N SER A 62 23.26 3.20 14.09
CA SER A 62 22.96 2.31 15.22
C SER A 62 21.48 2.14 15.58
N ARG A 63 20.53 2.89 14.98
CA ARG A 63 19.10 2.78 15.32
C ARG A 63 18.18 2.30 14.19
N SER A 64 18.73 1.99 13.02
CA SER A 64 17.96 1.46 11.88
C SER A 64 18.43 0.07 11.49
N HIS A 65 17.50 -0.87 11.34
CA HIS A 65 17.77 -2.20 10.82
C HIS A 65 17.81 -2.17 9.29
N GLY A 66 18.87 -2.71 8.71
CA GLY A 66 18.91 -3.03 7.28
C GLY A 66 18.18 -4.35 7.04
N VAL A 67 17.25 -4.37 6.08
CA VAL A 67 16.57 -5.60 5.66
C VAL A 67 16.82 -5.79 4.18
N LEU A 68 17.39 -6.95 3.82
CA LEU A 68 17.62 -7.36 2.44
C LEU A 68 16.86 -8.66 2.19
N GLU A 69 16.02 -8.66 1.15
CA GLU A 69 15.33 -9.86 0.68
C GLU A 69 15.95 -10.30 -0.65
N LEU A 70 16.41 -11.55 -0.70
CA LEU A 70 16.89 -12.19 -1.91
C LEU A 70 15.91 -13.27 -2.31
N GLU A 71 15.51 -13.28 -3.58
CA GLU A 71 14.60 -14.27 -4.13
C GLU A 71 15.17 -14.89 -5.39
N ILE A 72 15.05 -16.22 -5.51
CA ILE A 72 15.38 -16.92 -6.75
C ILE A 72 14.11 -16.94 -7.61
N VAL A 73 14.23 -16.40 -8.82
CA VAL A 73 13.13 -16.25 -9.78
C VAL A 73 13.56 -16.73 -11.17
N ASN A 74 12.58 -16.98 -12.03
CA ASN A 74 12.78 -17.19 -13.46
C ASN A 74 11.97 -16.14 -14.26
N ASP A 75 12.13 -16.14 -15.58
CA ASP A 75 11.44 -15.19 -16.46
C ASP A 75 9.90 -15.35 -16.39
N ASP A 76 9.40 -16.58 -16.22
CA ASP A 76 7.96 -16.83 -16.11
C ASP A 76 7.36 -16.21 -14.85
N LEU A 77 8.05 -16.30 -13.71
CA LEU A 77 7.60 -15.71 -12.45
C LEU A 77 7.68 -14.18 -12.48
N ILE A 78 8.73 -13.63 -13.11
CA ILE A 78 8.84 -12.18 -13.31
C ILE A 78 7.65 -11.69 -14.13
N ARG A 79 7.37 -12.34 -15.26
CA ARG A 79 6.24 -11.98 -16.12
C ARG A 79 4.89 -12.13 -15.43
N ALA A 80 4.68 -13.23 -14.70
CA ALA A 80 3.42 -13.43 -13.97
C ALA A 80 3.18 -12.32 -12.92
N ARG A 81 4.25 -11.82 -12.29
CA ARG A 81 4.18 -10.71 -11.36
C ARG A 81 3.93 -9.36 -12.03
N ASP A 82 4.52 -9.14 -13.20
CA ASP A 82 4.21 -7.95 -14.00
C ASP A 82 2.72 -7.95 -14.40
N GLU A 83 2.18 -9.10 -14.81
CA GLU A 83 0.75 -9.27 -15.12
C GLU A 83 -0.15 -8.99 -13.90
N VAL A 84 0.24 -9.46 -12.71
CA VAL A 84 -0.45 -9.15 -11.45
C VAL A 84 -0.43 -7.64 -11.17
N ALA A 85 0.74 -7.01 -11.27
CA ALA A 85 0.90 -5.60 -10.97
C ALA A 85 0.11 -4.71 -11.95
N GLU A 86 0.07 -5.08 -13.24
CA GLU A 86 -0.74 -4.39 -14.24
C GLU A 86 -2.24 -4.53 -13.99
N ALA A 87 -2.69 -5.73 -13.63
CA ALA A 87 -4.09 -5.99 -13.30
C ALA A 87 -4.51 -5.24 -12.02
N GLU A 88 -3.67 -5.27 -10.98
CA GLU A 88 -3.90 -4.54 -9.73
C GLU A 88 -3.95 -3.03 -9.98
N ALA A 89 -3.01 -2.49 -10.76
CA ALA A 89 -2.95 -1.06 -11.06
C ALA A 89 -4.17 -0.55 -11.83
N SER A 90 -4.85 -1.44 -12.56
CA SER A 90 -6.09 -1.17 -13.27
C SER A 90 -7.33 -1.36 -12.38
N ALA A 91 -7.32 -2.33 -11.48
CA ALA A 91 -8.43 -2.62 -10.58
C ALA A 91 -8.59 -1.57 -9.47
N ILE A 92 -7.50 -1.04 -8.91
CA ILE A 92 -7.54 -0.07 -7.81
C ILE A 92 -8.39 1.17 -8.12
N PRO A 93 -8.19 1.90 -9.25
CA PRO A 93 -8.99 3.08 -9.57
C PRO A 93 -10.47 2.77 -9.76
N LEU A 94 -10.80 1.64 -10.39
CA LEU A 94 -12.17 1.21 -10.65
C LEU A 94 -12.89 0.81 -9.36
N GLY A 95 -12.20 0.08 -8.47
CA GLY A 95 -12.69 -0.24 -7.14
C GLY A 95 -12.96 1.03 -6.32
N LYS A 96 -12.03 1.98 -6.33
CA LYS A 96 -12.22 3.27 -5.67
C LYS A 96 -13.40 4.04 -6.24
N ALA A 97 -13.52 4.13 -7.57
CA ALA A 97 -14.61 4.85 -8.22
C ALA A 97 -15.99 4.26 -7.90
N ALA A 98 -16.10 2.92 -7.86
CA ALA A 98 -17.33 2.24 -7.47
C ALA A 98 -17.69 2.54 -6.00
N ILE A 99 -16.72 2.46 -5.08
CA ILE A 99 -16.92 2.77 -3.66
C ILE A 99 -17.29 4.24 -3.47
N ASP A 100 -16.57 5.17 -4.10
CA ASP A 100 -16.82 6.61 -3.99
C ASP A 100 -18.24 6.97 -4.48
N ARG A 101 -18.68 6.39 -5.61
CA ARG A 101 -20.04 6.61 -6.13
C ARG A 101 -21.10 6.06 -5.18
N ASN A 102 -20.90 4.85 -4.66
CA ASN A 102 -21.84 4.23 -3.73
C ASN A 102 -21.92 5.03 -2.43
N ILE A 103 -20.78 5.46 -1.87
CA ILE A 103 -20.73 6.37 -0.73
C ILE A 103 -21.44 7.68 -1.05
N GLY A 104 -21.12 8.34 -2.16
CA GLY A 104 -21.73 9.62 -2.55
C GLY A 104 -23.25 9.54 -2.69
N PHE A 105 -23.75 8.45 -3.27
CA PHE A 105 -25.19 8.19 -3.37
C PHE A 105 -25.85 8.14 -1.99
N TRP A 106 -25.28 7.38 -1.04
CA TRP A 106 -25.86 7.29 0.29
C TRP A 106 -25.65 8.56 1.12
N THR A 107 -24.49 9.23 1.03
CA THR A 107 -24.16 10.37 1.91
C THR A 107 -24.70 11.70 1.42
N THR A 108 -24.82 11.90 0.11
CA THR A 108 -25.25 13.18 -0.49
C THR A 108 -26.66 13.10 -1.07
N SER A 109 -27.01 12.00 -1.75
CA SER A 109 -28.33 11.86 -2.39
C SER A 109 -29.41 11.24 -1.49
N GLY A 110 -29.04 10.74 -0.30
CA GLY A 110 -29.90 9.84 0.51
C GLY A 110 -30.75 10.44 1.64
N PHE A 111 -30.47 11.63 2.22
CA PHE A 111 -31.04 11.98 3.54
C PHE A 111 -31.58 13.42 3.71
N VAL A 112 -32.80 13.55 4.29
CA VAL A 112 -33.33 14.76 4.96
C VAL A 112 -33.99 14.36 6.30
N ARG A 113 -33.98 15.26 7.29
CA ARG A 113 -34.52 15.06 8.65
C ARG A 113 -35.77 15.93 8.84
N MET A 114 -36.95 15.31 9.06
CA MET A 114 -38.19 16.02 9.44
C MET A 114 -38.77 15.46 10.75
N ASP A 115 -39.17 16.33 11.67
CA ASP A 115 -39.90 16.03 12.92
C ASP A 115 -39.38 14.83 13.74
N GLY A 116 -38.05 14.70 13.86
CA GLY A 116 -37.43 13.71 14.75
C GLY A 116 -37.55 12.25 14.29
N ARG A 117 -38.07 11.97 13.09
CA ARG A 117 -38.01 10.63 12.47
C ARG A 117 -37.17 10.67 11.19
N THR A 118 -36.25 9.73 11.07
CA THR A 118 -35.42 9.56 9.87
C THR A 118 -36.22 8.81 8.80
N MET A 119 -36.43 9.43 7.64
CA MET A 119 -36.83 8.75 6.40
C MET A 119 -35.91 9.19 5.25
N VAL A 120 -35.70 8.31 4.27
CA VAL A 120 -34.68 8.40 3.21
C VAL A 120 -35.31 8.76 1.86
N LEU A 121 -34.51 9.49 1.05
CA LEU A 121 -34.62 9.93 -0.36
C LEU A 121 -35.29 11.29 -0.65
N THR A 122 -34.44 12.19 -1.17
CA THR A 122 -34.50 13.66 -1.24
C THR A 122 -35.60 14.26 -2.13
N CYS A 123 -36.24 15.33 -1.68
CA CYS A 123 -36.43 16.50 -2.54
C CYS A 123 -35.34 17.49 -2.14
N ASP A 124 -34.60 18.05 -3.11
CA ASP A 124 -33.96 19.34 -2.88
C ASP A 124 -35.03 20.25 -2.25
N ASP A 125 -34.67 21.10 -1.28
CA ASP A 125 -35.57 22.12 -0.73
C ASP A 125 -36.08 23.11 -1.83
N ASP A 126 -35.68 22.90 -3.08
CA ASP A 126 -36.13 23.56 -4.28
C ASP A 126 -37.43 22.92 -4.82
N ALA A 127 -38.56 23.52 -4.44
CA ALA A 127 -39.90 23.16 -4.93
C ALA A 127 -40.09 23.30 -6.45
N SER A 128 -39.07 23.72 -7.22
CA SER A 128 -39.10 23.83 -8.68
C SER A 128 -38.76 22.52 -9.43
N VAL A 129 -38.31 21.48 -8.73
CA VAL A 129 -37.93 20.20 -9.34
C VAL A 129 -39.13 19.26 -9.44
N ASP A 130 -39.46 18.83 -10.67
CA ASP A 130 -40.49 17.82 -10.91
C ASP A 130 -40.09 16.43 -10.36
N VAL A 131 -41.03 15.72 -9.75
CA VAL A 131 -40.82 14.38 -9.17
C VAL A 131 -40.37 13.36 -10.22
N SER A 132 -40.83 13.50 -11.47
CA SER A 132 -40.41 12.66 -12.60
C SER A 132 -38.94 12.88 -12.93
N ASP A 133 -38.52 14.14 -13.05
CA ASP A 133 -37.12 14.50 -13.34
C ASP A 133 -36.18 14.02 -12.22
N TRP A 134 -36.65 14.07 -10.98
CA TRP A 134 -35.95 13.48 -9.84
C TRP A 134 -35.83 11.95 -9.93
N MET A 135 -36.93 11.24 -10.23
CA MET A 135 -36.88 9.78 -10.39
C MET A 135 -35.97 9.34 -11.53
N ASP A 136 -35.92 10.11 -12.62
CA ASP A 136 -35.04 9.82 -13.75
C ASP A 136 -33.56 10.01 -13.38
N ARG A 137 -33.22 11.08 -12.63
CA ARG A 137 -31.88 11.25 -12.05
C ARG A 137 -31.50 10.09 -11.13
N LEU A 138 -32.41 9.64 -10.27
CA LEU A 138 -32.15 8.52 -9.37
C LEU A 138 -31.89 7.20 -10.12
N ARG A 139 -32.68 6.93 -11.17
CA ARG A 139 -32.46 5.76 -12.04
C ARG A 139 -31.13 5.85 -12.76
N GLN A 140 -30.75 7.04 -13.22
CA GLN A 140 -29.46 7.27 -13.86
C GLN A 140 -28.30 7.01 -12.89
N GLU A 141 -28.32 7.60 -11.70
CA GLU A 141 -27.28 7.37 -10.68
C GLU A 141 -27.17 5.88 -10.31
N ALA A 142 -28.30 5.20 -10.11
CA ALA A 142 -28.32 3.76 -9.84
C ALA A 142 -27.72 2.93 -10.98
N ALA A 143 -28.00 3.31 -12.25
CA ALA A 143 -27.40 2.66 -13.41
C ALA A 143 -25.88 2.90 -13.49
N GLU A 144 -25.42 4.10 -13.16
CA GLU A 144 -24.00 4.46 -13.14
C GLU A 144 -23.22 3.76 -12.02
N ILE A 145 -23.83 3.57 -10.84
CA ILE A 145 -23.27 2.76 -9.75
C ILE A 145 -23.13 1.31 -10.20
N LYS A 146 -24.20 0.74 -10.75
CA LYS A 146 -24.19 -0.65 -11.25
C LYS A 146 -23.13 -0.86 -12.33
N ALA A 147 -22.96 0.11 -13.23
CA ALA A 147 -21.92 0.07 -14.26
C ALA A 147 -20.51 0.12 -13.66
N ALA A 148 -20.29 1.00 -12.67
CA ALA A 148 -19.00 1.09 -11.97
C ALA A 148 -18.68 -0.19 -11.18
N GLU A 149 -19.66 -0.77 -10.51
CA GLU A 149 -19.52 -2.05 -9.80
C GLU A 149 -19.20 -3.20 -10.76
N ALA A 150 -19.86 -3.26 -11.92
CA ALA A 150 -19.58 -4.28 -12.93
C ALA A 150 -18.14 -4.15 -13.48
N ALA A 151 -17.68 -2.92 -13.75
CA ALA A 151 -16.32 -2.66 -14.21
C ALA A 151 -15.28 -3.05 -13.14
N SER A 152 -15.53 -2.69 -11.87
CA SER A 152 -14.70 -3.07 -10.73
C SER A 152 -14.63 -4.60 -10.55
N GLN A 153 -15.78 -5.29 -10.64
CA GLN A 153 -15.83 -6.75 -10.55
C GLN A 153 -15.04 -7.43 -11.67
N GLU A 154 -15.14 -6.93 -12.90
CA GLU A 154 -14.39 -7.48 -14.02
C GLU A 154 -12.88 -7.29 -13.85
N ALA A 155 -12.45 -6.10 -13.42
CA ALA A 155 -11.04 -5.84 -13.14
C ALA A 155 -10.51 -6.71 -11.98
N ASN A 156 -11.31 -6.92 -10.94
CA ASN A 156 -10.97 -7.83 -9.85
C ASN A 156 -10.87 -9.28 -10.32
N ARG A 157 -11.74 -9.75 -11.22
CA ARG A 157 -11.61 -11.09 -11.81
C ARG A 157 -10.31 -11.22 -12.61
N ALA A 158 -9.97 -10.23 -13.41
CA ALA A 158 -8.70 -10.22 -14.15
C ALA A 158 -7.50 -10.28 -13.21
N HIS A 159 -7.53 -9.51 -12.11
CA HIS A 159 -6.51 -9.58 -11.06
C HIS A 159 -6.42 -10.96 -10.40
N GLU A 160 -7.55 -11.59 -10.06
CA GLU A 160 -7.56 -12.94 -9.50
C GLU A 160 -7.00 -14.00 -10.46
N VAL A 161 -7.29 -13.87 -11.76
CA VAL A 161 -6.71 -14.74 -12.80
C VAL A 161 -5.19 -14.58 -12.88
N ALA A 162 -4.68 -13.35 -12.85
CA ALA A 162 -3.25 -13.08 -12.83
C ALA A 162 -2.58 -13.64 -11.57
N ARG A 163 -3.20 -13.46 -10.39
CA ARG A 163 -2.72 -14.03 -9.12
C ARG A 163 -2.72 -15.54 -9.13
N GLN A 164 -3.72 -16.15 -9.75
CA GLN A 164 -3.73 -17.60 -9.92
C GLN A 164 -2.60 -18.06 -10.83
N ARG A 165 -2.33 -17.35 -11.93
CA ARG A 165 -1.21 -17.69 -12.82
C ARG A 165 0.14 -17.59 -12.11
N GLU A 166 0.37 -16.57 -11.28
CA GLU A 166 1.56 -16.46 -10.43
C GLU A 166 1.71 -17.70 -9.53
N ARG A 167 0.63 -18.11 -8.86
CA ARG A 167 0.62 -19.32 -8.01
C ARG A 167 0.93 -20.58 -8.80
N ASP A 168 0.35 -20.72 -9.99
CA ASP A 168 0.56 -21.88 -10.86
C ASP A 168 2.03 -21.97 -11.31
N VAL A 169 2.66 -20.85 -11.68
CA VAL A 169 4.08 -20.80 -12.07
C VAL A 169 4.99 -21.23 -10.91
N ILE A 170 4.71 -20.77 -9.69
CA ILE A 170 5.47 -21.19 -8.50
C ILE A 170 5.29 -22.69 -8.24
N ALA A 171 4.06 -23.19 -8.36
CA ALA A 171 3.76 -24.61 -8.15
C ALA A 171 4.40 -25.51 -9.22
N GLU A 172 4.36 -25.12 -10.49
CA GLU A 172 4.99 -25.82 -11.62
C GLU A 172 6.50 -25.95 -11.48
N ALA A 173 7.13 -25.02 -10.76
CA ALA A 173 8.58 -24.99 -10.55
C ALA A 173 9.08 -25.92 -9.43
N ASP A 174 8.19 -26.63 -8.73
CA ASP A 174 8.52 -27.65 -7.72
C ASP A 174 9.58 -27.20 -6.68
N GLY A 175 9.45 -25.96 -6.19
CA GLY A 175 10.34 -25.38 -5.18
C GLY A 175 11.67 -24.82 -5.72
N ALA A 176 11.89 -24.79 -7.04
CA ALA A 176 13.09 -24.20 -7.64
C ALA A 176 13.11 -22.66 -7.61
N ILE A 177 11.94 -22.01 -7.49
CA ILE A 177 11.77 -20.55 -7.48
C ILE A 177 10.76 -20.13 -6.41
N GLY A 178 10.69 -18.83 -6.14
CA GLY A 178 9.72 -18.24 -5.20
C GLY A 178 10.13 -18.36 -3.73
N GLY A 179 11.25 -19.05 -3.46
CA GLY A 179 11.89 -19.07 -2.14
C GLY A 179 12.60 -17.76 -1.85
N LYS A 180 12.48 -17.28 -0.60
CA LYS A 180 13.05 -16.01 -0.14
C LYS A 180 14.05 -16.24 0.97
N VAL A 181 15.21 -15.58 0.86
CA VAL A 181 16.20 -15.46 1.94
C VAL A 181 16.13 -14.04 2.46
N LEU A 182 15.71 -13.90 3.72
CA LEU A 182 15.67 -12.63 4.42
C LEU A 182 16.91 -12.46 5.28
N LEU A 183 17.71 -11.44 4.96
CA LEU A 183 18.88 -11.04 5.72
C LEU A 183 18.55 -9.77 6.50
N VAL A 184 18.70 -9.83 7.82
CA VAL A 184 18.45 -8.70 8.72
C VAL A 184 19.75 -8.31 9.40
N ASP A 185 20.18 -7.08 9.15
CA ASP A 185 21.26 -6.43 9.89
C ASP A 185 20.70 -5.98 11.25
N LEU A 186 21.02 -6.75 12.29
CA LEU A 186 20.70 -6.37 13.67
C LEU A 186 21.58 -5.19 14.05
N ALA A 187 20.96 -4.07 14.43
CA ALA A 187 21.65 -2.88 14.89
C ALA A 187 22.72 -3.25 15.92
N GLY A 188 23.92 -2.67 15.75
CA GLY A 188 25.02 -2.84 16.69
C GLY A 188 24.55 -2.47 18.09
N ALA A 189 24.79 -3.34 19.06
CA ALA A 189 24.35 -3.20 20.45
C ALA A 189 24.45 -1.74 20.90
N ASP A 190 23.34 -1.17 21.36
CA ASP A 190 23.37 0.01 22.23
C ASP A 190 24.31 -0.38 23.37
N LYS A 191 25.56 0.08 23.29
CA LYS A 191 26.42 0.06 24.45
C LYS A 191 25.82 1.09 25.38
N ASP A 192 25.00 0.58 26.27
CA ASP A 192 24.58 1.31 27.44
C ASP A 192 25.85 1.53 28.29
N ASP A 193 26.54 2.63 28.01
CA ASP A 193 27.69 3.08 28.80
C ASP A 193 27.25 3.61 30.18
N ARG A 194 25.97 3.46 30.56
CA ARG A 194 25.52 3.65 31.94
C ARG A 194 26.11 2.56 32.81
N ASP A 195 27.34 2.81 33.24
CA ASP A 195 27.93 2.19 34.40
C ASP A 195 27.01 2.51 35.60
N LEU A 196 26.16 1.56 36.00
CA LEU A 196 25.30 1.66 37.19
C LEU A 196 26.10 1.98 38.47
N ALA A 197 27.44 1.85 38.43
CA ALA A 197 28.34 2.24 39.50
C ALA A 197 28.70 3.74 39.53
N LYS A 198 28.36 4.54 38.50
CA LYS A 198 28.60 5.99 38.46
C LYS A 198 27.28 6.78 38.52
N ALA A 199 26.44 6.47 39.50
CA ALA A 199 25.33 7.33 39.89
C ALA A 199 25.87 8.57 40.64
N GLY A 200 26.50 9.48 39.90
CA GLY A 200 26.87 10.81 40.35
C GLY A 200 26.25 11.82 39.41
N THR A 201 25.00 12.18 39.65
CA THR A 201 24.32 13.26 38.93
C THR A 201 25.09 14.56 39.14
N THR A 202 25.79 15.02 38.11
CA THR A 202 26.41 16.34 38.11
C THR A 202 25.34 17.41 37.97
N ARG A 203 25.56 18.53 38.67
CA ARG A 203 24.60 19.62 38.91
C ARG A 203 24.06 20.28 37.63
N GLU A 204 24.67 20.02 36.47
CA GLU A 204 24.27 20.53 35.16
C GLU A 204 23.08 19.78 34.53
N GLU A 205 22.87 18.49 34.82
CA GLU A 205 21.73 17.72 34.23
C GLU A 205 20.36 18.10 34.80
N LYS A 206 20.31 18.83 35.93
CA LYS A 206 19.05 19.34 36.50
C LYS A 206 18.56 20.64 35.86
N ALA A 207 19.35 21.30 35.02
CA ALA A 207 18.98 22.58 34.42
C ALA A 207 18.18 22.45 33.12
N GLU A 208 18.22 21.29 32.44
CA GLU A 208 17.54 21.08 31.15
C GLU A 208 16.23 20.29 31.25
N SER A 209 15.75 20.00 32.47
CA SER A 209 14.44 19.38 32.70
C SER A 209 13.46 20.39 33.31
N ILE A 210 13.15 21.45 32.57
CA ILE A 210 11.92 22.25 32.70
C ILE A 210 11.32 22.42 31.31
#